data_AF-Q3MJT9-F1
#
_entry.id   AF-Q3MJT9-F1
#
_cell.length_a   1.000
_cell.length_b   1.000
_cell.length_c   1.000
_cell.angle_alpha   90.00
_cell.angle_beta   90.00
_cell.angle_gamma   90.00
#
_symmetry.space_group_name_H-M   'P 1'
#
loop_
_entity.id
_entity.type
_entity.pdbx_description
1 polymer ?
#
loop_
_entity_poly.entity_id
_entity_poly.type
_entity_poly.pdbx_seq_one_letter_code
_entity_poly.pdbx_strand_id
1 'polypeptide(L)' 'MWEVFTCCSENPYQGMNNTQVYQYIVGGGRLHKPAVCPERIYVLMLECWQHVSFNVFSIFQLTNKLIIN' A
#
# COMPACT_ATOMS: atom_id res chain seq x y z
N MET A 1 -3.85 3.55 -3.48
CA MET A 1 -4.83 2.99 -2.52
C MET A 1 -4.73 3.68 -1.17
N TRP A 2 -3.54 3.79 -0.57
CA TRP A 2 -3.34 4.49 0.71
C TRP A 2 -3.90 5.92 0.72
N GLU A 3 -3.61 6.73 -0.31
CA GLU A 3 -4.11 8.12 -0.43
C GLU A 3 -5.64 8.24 -0.43
N VAL A 4 -6.34 7.23 -0.95
CA VAL A 4 -7.82 7.20 -0.94
C VAL A 4 -8.33 7.07 0.50
N PHE A 5 -7.67 6.23 1.31
CA PHE A 5 -8.04 6.04 2.72
C PHE A 5 -7.52 7.15 3.64
N THR A 6 -6.53 7.93 3.22
CA THR A 6 -6.17 9.18 3.92
C THR A 6 -6.95 10.38 3.41
N CYS A 7 -7.91 10.19 2.49
CA CYS A 7 -8.66 11.27 1.84
C CYS A 7 -7.76 12.35 1.22
N CYS A 8 -6.57 11.94 0.75
CA CYS A 8 -5.50 12.83 0.27
C CYS A 8 -5.05 13.89 1.28
N SER A 9 -5.39 13.75 2.57
CA SER A 9 -5.02 14.70 3.63
C SER A 9 -3.54 14.59 4.01
N GLU A 10 -2.90 13.48 3.66
CA GLU A 10 -1.52 13.17 4.02
C GLU A 10 -0.73 12.83 2.75
N ASN A 11 0.52 13.28 2.70
CA ASN A 11 1.41 12.98 1.59
C ASN A 11 2.22 11.70 1.89
N PRO A 12 2.31 10.74 0.95
CA PRO A 12 3.11 9.53 1.17
C PRO A 12 4.56 9.88 1.48
N TYR A 13 5.12 9.25 2.52
CA TYR A 13 6.49 9.45 2.98
C TYR A 13 6.87 10.93 3.20
N GLN A 14 5.95 11.73 3.74
CA GLN A 14 6.16 13.15 4.00
C GLN A 14 7.47 13.39 4.78
N GLY A 15 8.28 14.32 4.28
CA GLY A 15 9.58 14.66 4.88
C GLY A 15 10.75 13.77 4.45
N MET A 16 10.53 12.77 3.58
CA MET A 16 11.60 11.97 2.99
C MET A 16 11.88 12.41 1.55
N ASN A 17 13.16 12.42 1.15
CA ASN A 17 13.57 12.54 -0.24
C ASN A 17 13.57 11.17 -0.95
N ASN A 18 13.70 11.17 -2.29
CA ASN A 18 13.64 9.94 -3.10
C ASN A 18 14.62 8.84 -2.64
N THR A 19 15.84 9.21 -2.24
CA THR A 19 16.85 8.25 -1.77
C THR A 19 16.46 7.65 -0.41
N GLN A 20 15.95 8.47 0.50
CA GLN A 20 15.46 8.03 1.81
C GLN A 20 14.24 7.12 1.66
N VAL A 21 13.31 7.48 0.77
CA VAL A 21 12.14 6.63 0.44
C VAL A 21 12.59 5.29 -0.12
N TYR A 22 13.55 5.29 -1.05
CA TYR A 22 14.09 4.07 -1.62
C TYR A 22 14.70 3.17 -0.54
N GLN A 23 15.56 3.71 0.32
CA GLN A 23 16.19 2.97 1.42
C GLN A 23 15.14 2.43 2.41
N TYR A 24 14.12 3.22 2.74
CA TYR A 24 13.03 2.81 3.62
C TYR A 24 12.23 1.64 3.02
N ILE A 25 11.88 1.72 1.74
CA ILE A 25 11.12 0.67 1.05
C ILE A 25 11.96 -0.61 0.91
N VAL A 26 13.24 -0.50 0.55
CA VAL A 26 14.16 -1.64 0.46
C VAL A 26 14.37 -2.29 1.83
N GLY A 27 14.42 -1.50 2.91
CA GLY A 27 14.47 -1.98 4.28
C GLY A 27 13.17 -2.64 4.79
N GLY A 28 12.14 -2.75 3.94
CA GLY A 28 10.84 -3.34 4.30
C GLY A 28 9.84 -2.36 4.91
N GLY A 29 10.20 -1.09 5.05
CA GLY A 29 9.31 -0.04 5.52
C GLY A 29 8.15 0.20 4.55
N ARG A 30 6.94 0.39 5.07
CA ARG A 30 5.72 0.67 4.32
C ARG A 30 4.94 1.79 5.02
N LEU A 31 4.05 2.44 4.29
CA LEU A 31 3.16 3.46 4.86
C LEU A 31 2.28 2.83 5.95
N HIS A 32 2.01 3.59 7.03
CA HIS A 32 1.16 3.12 8.11
C HIS A 32 -0.28 2.86 7.64
N LYS A 33 -1.04 2.11 8.43
CA LYS A 33 -2.48 1.93 8.19
C LYS A 33 -3.24 3.24 8.46
N PRO A 34 -4.04 3.75 7.51
CA PRO A 34 -4.93 4.87 7.78
C PRO A 34 -6.01 4.50 8.81
N ALA A 35 -6.46 5.46 9.61
CA ALA A 35 -7.43 5.21 10.70
C ALA A 35 -8.76 4.63 10.19
N VAL A 36 -9.25 5.13 9.05
CA VAL A 36 -10.50 4.69 8.42
C VAL A 36 -10.34 3.45 7.54
N CYS A 37 -9.12 2.94 7.38
CA CYS A 37 -8.86 1.77 6.53
C CYS A 37 -9.17 0.46 7.27
N PRO A 38 -10.09 -0.39 6.75
CA PRO A 38 -10.32 -1.72 7.29
C PRO A 38 -9.06 -2.59 7.19
N GLU A 39 -8.85 -3.45 8.19
CA GLU A 39 -7.64 -4.29 8.27
C GLU A 39 -7.41 -5.14 7.02
N ARG A 40 -8.48 -5.77 6.49
CA ARG A 40 -8.44 -6.58 5.26
C ARG A 40 -7.90 -5.79 4.05
N ILE A 41 -8.23 -4.51 3.96
CA ILE A 41 -7.77 -3.66 2.86
C ILE A 41 -6.31 -3.28 3.04
N TYR A 42 -5.89 -3.00 4.28
CA TYR A 42 -4.49 -2.71 4.56
C TYR A 42 -3.59 -3.93 4.32
N VAL A 43 -4.02 -5.14 4.68
CA VAL A 43 -3.32 -6.38 4.34
C VAL A 43 -3.17 -6.51 2.82
N LEU A 44 -4.22 -6.20 2.06
CA LEU A 44 -4.17 -6.20 0.60
C LEU A 44 -3.25 -5.11 0.02
N MET A 45 -3.16 -3.93 0.65
CA MET A 45 -2.15 -2.92 0.30
C MET A 45 -0.72 -3.46 0.52
N LEU A 46 -0.48 -4.15 1.65
CA LEU A 46 0.81 -4.75 1.95
C LEU A 46 1.18 -5.85 0.95
N GLU A 47 0.21 -6.69 0.54
CA GLU A 47 0.37 -7.68 -0.53
C GLU A 47 0.79 -7.00 -1.85
N CYS A 48 0.14 -5.89 -2.23
CA CYS A 48 0.51 -5.10 -3.42
C CYS A 48 1.91 -4.49 -3.33
N TRP A 49 2.42 -4.26 -2.12
CA TRP A 49 3.73 -3.65 -1.89
C TRP A 49 4.85 -4.68 -1.63
N GLN A 50 4.64 -5.97 -1.87
CA GLN A 50 5.70 -6.97 -1.74
C GLN A 50 6.75 -6.83 -2.86
N HIS A 51 8.03 -6.97 -2.50
CA HIS A 51 9.17 -6.84 -3.44
C HIS A 51 9.30 -8.01 -4.44
N VAL A 52 8.56 -9.11 -4.23
CA VAL A 52 8.80 -10.34 -4.97
C VAL A 52 7.98 -10.37 -6.26
N SER A 53 8.69 -10.17 -7.37
CA SER A 53 8.25 -10.37 -8.75
C SER A 53 7.88 -11.84 -9.02
N PHE A 54 6.67 -12.26 -8.66
CA PHE A 54 6.00 -13.41 -9.30
C PHE A 54 4.48 -13.31 -9.30
N ASN A 55 3.90 -12.43 -8.48
CA ASN A 55 2.50 -12.05 -8.56
C ASN A 55 2.40 -10.53 -8.58
N VAL A 56 2.67 -9.93 -9.74
CA VAL A 56 1.86 -8.76 -10.11
C VAL A 56 0.43 -9.29 -10.21
N PHE A 57 -0.25 -9.39 -9.06
CA PHE A 57 -1.66 -9.73 -9.01
C PHE A 57 -2.33 -8.69 -9.90
N SER A 58 -2.72 -9.14 -11.09
CA SER A 58 -3.39 -8.31 -12.07
C SER A 58 -4.49 -7.53 -11.35
N ILE A 59 -4.74 -6.28 -11.74
CA ILE A 59 -5.85 -5.47 -11.20
C ILE A 59 -7.17 -6.27 -11.15
N PHE A 60 -7.34 -7.25 -12.05
CA PHE A 60 -8.46 -8.21 -12.10
C PHE A 60 -8.57 -9.19 -10.90
N GLN A 61 -7.48 -9.50 -10.19
CA GLN A 61 -7.50 -10.34 -8.98
C GLN A 61 -7.85 -9.52 -7.73
N LEU A 62 -7.40 -8.26 -7.70
CA LEU A 62 -7.73 -7.31 -6.62
C LEU A 62 -9.23 -6.98 -6.60
N THR A 63 -9.86 -6.81 -7.76
CA THR A 63 -11.31 -6.60 -7.86
C THR A 63 -12.10 -7.82 -7.36
N ASN A 64 -11.67 -9.05 -7.66
CA ASN A 64 -12.32 -10.26 -7.14
C ASN A 64 -12.22 -10.40 -5.61
N LYS A 65 -11.10 -10.01 -4.98
CA LYS A 65 -10.98 -10.00 -3.51
C LYS A 65 -11.85 -8.92 -2.82
N LEU A 66 -12.22 -7.85 -3.53
CA LEU A 66 -13.03 -6.75 -3.01
C LEU A 66 -14.53 -6.89 -3.28
N ILE A 67 -14.91 -7.59 -4.36
CA ILE A 67 -16.32 -7.76 -4.78
C ILE A 67 -16.97 -9.00 -4.14
N ILE A 68 -16.20 -9.93 -3.57
CA ILE A 68 -16.72 -11.11 -2.86
C ILE A 68 -16.65 -10.90 -1.33
N ASN A 69 -17.52 -10.02 -0.82
CA ASN A 69 -18.18 -10.10 0.49
C ASN A 69 -19.30 -9.07 0.56
#